data_AF-A0A1X7SMB0-F1
#
_entry.id   AF-A0A1X7SMB0-F1
#
_cell.length_a   1.000
_cell.length_b   1.000
_cell.length_c   1.000
_cell.angle_alpha   90.00
_cell.angle_beta   90.00
_cell.angle_gamma   90.00
#
_symmetry.space_group_name_H-M   'P 1'
#
loop_
_entity.id
_entity.type
_entity.pdbx_description
1 polymer ?
#
loop_
_entity_poly.entity_id
_entity_poly.type
_entity_poly.pdbx_seq_one_letter_code
_entity_poly.pdbx_strand_id
1 'polypeptide(L)'
;MRRLSFHDTRNSSYPSVVFNCMYDDRPELPHLRKLYSLLTFRNESTACYPLEYWASCGGHPAARNRSLEIYYNYILRTESSVPEPPLHGQISFDPECRSLSKTIPIKDNTTNKNYTYAVCLHKSIYNLTEPEMLVHWVELNLALGVEFMTIYLQNRYIPESYYTLMIPYIKRGIVEVLDWGLKPPVIPGYTKFWGQTAVINECLYRNMYR
;
A
#
# COMPACT_ATOMS: atom_id res chain seq x y z
N MET A 1 0.07 2.36 11.34
CA MET A 1 0.09 1.16 10.48
C MET A 1 -0.76 1.46 9.25
N ARG A 2 -0.16 1.54 8.07
CA ARG A 2 -0.87 1.83 6.81
C ARG A 2 -1.46 0.53 6.26
N ARG A 3 -2.72 0.59 5.85
CA ARG A 3 -3.45 -0.54 5.28
C ARG A 3 -4.33 -0.04 4.15
N LEU A 4 -4.29 -0.73 3.04
CA LEU A 4 -5.18 -0.50 1.91
C LEU A 4 -5.72 -1.83 1.45
N SER A 5 -6.90 -1.80 0.85
CA SER A 5 -7.52 -2.99 0.32
C SER A 5 -8.16 -2.74 -1.03
N PHE A 6 -8.14 -3.79 -1.85
CA PHE A 6 -8.59 -3.78 -3.22
C PHE A 6 -9.39 -5.04 -3.50
N HIS A 7 -10.49 -4.92 -4.22
CA HIS A 7 -11.20 -6.06 -4.79
C HIS A 7 -10.51 -6.43 -6.09
N ASP A 8 -9.71 -7.49 -6.05
CA ASP A 8 -8.87 -7.93 -7.14
C ASP A 8 -9.61 -8.89 -8.06
N THR A 9 -9.98 -8.40 -9.24
CA THR A 9 -10.76 -9.13 -10.25
C THR A 9 -9.91 -9.57 -11.44
N ARG A 10 -8.58 -9.45 -11.38
CA ARG A 10 -7.68 -9.82 -12.51
C ARG A 10 -7.76 -11.30 -12.86
N ASN A 11 -8.06 -12.16 -11.87
CA ASN A 11 -8.44 -13.55 -12.11
C ASN A 11 -9.97 -13.65 -12.07
N SER A 12 -10.60 -13.72 -13.24
CA SER A 12 -12.06 -13.77 -13.37
C SER A 12 -12.69 -15.01 -12.71
N SER A 13 -11.95 -16.11 -12.60
CA SER A 13 -12.42 -17.34 -11.95
C SER A 13 -12.27 -17.31 -10.42
N TYR A 14 -11.52 -16.34 -9.91
CA TYR A 14 -11.25 -16.19 -8.49
C TYR A 14 -11.05 -14.71 -8.12
N PRO A 15 -12.11 -13.88 -8.19
CA PRO A 15 -12.07 -12.55 -7.60
C PRO A 15 -11.77 -12.64 -6.10
N SER A 16 -10.90 -11.80 -5.57
CA SER A 16 -10.48 -11.87 -4.18
C SER A 16 -10.31 -10.49 -3.56
N VAL A 17 -10.31 -10.39 -2.24
CA VAL A 17 -9.95 -9.13 -1.58
C VAL A 17 -8.49 -9.20 -1.18
N VAL A 18 -7.71 -8.25 -1.67
CA VAL A 18 -6.29 -8.11 -1.38
C VAL A 18 -6.09 -6.99 -0.38
N PHE A 19 -5.38 -7.28 0.70
CA PHE A 19 -4.97 -6.29 1.69
C PHE A 19 -3.46 -6.06 1.58
N ASN A 20 -3.09 -4.82 1.27
CA ASN A 20 -1.73 -4.35 1.34
C ASN A 20 -1.48 -3.76 2.74
N CYS A 21 -0.77 -4.51 3.56
CA CYS A 21 -0.56 -4.20 4.97
C CYS A 21 0.94 -4.06 5.29
N MET A 22 1.28 -3.02 6.03
CA MET A 22 2.57 -2.97 6.71
C MET A 22 2.43 -3.47 8.14
N TYR A 23 3.26 -4.41 8.56
CA TYR A 23 3.27 -4.95 9.92
C TYR A 23 4.61 -4.71 10.60
N ASP A 24 4.56 -4.50 11.91
CA ASP A 24 5.74 -4.60 12.77
C ASP A 24 6.03 -6.09 12.95
N ASP A 25 7.12 -6.58 12.34
CA ASP A 25 7.47 -8.00 12.25
C ASP A 25 8.78 -8.29 12.99
N ARG A 26 8.85 -7.80 14.23
CA ARG A 26 9.97 -8.08 15.12
C ARG A 26 9.97 -9.53 15.59
N PRO A 27 11.15 -10.18 15.74
CA PRO A 27 11.25 -11.58 16.14
C PRO A 27 10.57 -11.91 17.48
N GLU A 28 10.48 -10.95 18.39
CA GLU A 28 9.87 -11.13 19.71
C GLU A 28 8.33 -11.07 19.68
N LEU A 29 7.74 -10.71 18.53
CA LEU A 29 6.30 -10.69 18.31
C LEU A 29 5.85 -12.04 17.70
N PRO A 30 4.65 -12.53 18.07
CA PRO A 30 4.15 -13.80 17.54
C PRO A 30 4.02 -13.74 16.02
N HIS A 31 4.86 -14.51 15.32
CA HIS A 31 4.92 -14.54 13.86
C HIS A 31 3.57 -14.93 13.25
N LEU A 32 3.21 -14.20 12.18
CA LEU A 32 2.15 -14.47 11.19
C LEU A 32 1.05 -15.42 11.66
N ARG A 33 0.30 -15.00 12.67
CA ARG A 33 -0.94 -15.69 13.05
C ARG A 33 -1.85 -15.77 11.83
N LYS A 34 -2.64 -16.84 11.75
CA LYS A 34 -3.74 -16.90 10.78
C LYS A 34 -4.60 -15.66 10.97
N LEU A 35 -4.81 -14.91 9.89
CA LEU A 35 -5.63 -13.72 9.87
C LEU A 35 -6.95 -14.02 9.20
N TYR A 36 -7.96 -13.25 9.59
CA TYR A 36 -9.28 -13.27 9.02
C TYR A 36 -9.69 -11.85 8.67
N SER A 37 -10.61 -11.69 7.73
CA SER A 37 -11.24 -10.41 7.47
C SER A 37 -12.75 -10.50 7.51
N LEU A 38 -13.37 -9.63 8.30
CA LEU A 38 -14.79 -9.36 8.19
C LEU A 38 -14.98 -8.36 7.04
N LEU A 39 -15.60 -8.82 5.97
CA LEU A 39 -15.99 -7.99 4.83
C LEU A 39 -17.43 -7.53 5.00
N THR A 40 -17.69 -6.28 4.68
CA THR A 40 -19.05 -5.70 4.65
C THR A 40 -19.39 -5.29 3.23
N PHE A 41 -20.55 -5.74 2.76
CA PHE A 41 -21.03 -5.51 1.40
C PHE A 41 -22.04 -4.37 1.34
N ARG A 42 -22.42 -3.97 0.11
CA ARG A 42 -23.36 -2.85 -0.12
C ARG A 42 -24.75 -3.09 0.45
N ASN A 43 -25.17 -4.35 0.57
CA ASN A 43 -26.44 -4.76 1.19
C ASN A 43 -26.35 -4.89 2.72
N GLU A 44 -25.29 -4.35 3.34
CA GLU A 44 -24.98 -4.44 4.78
C GLU A 44 -24.72 -5.86 5.30
N SER A 45 -24.74 -6.87 4.43
CA SER A 45 -24.34 -8.22 4.82
C SER A 45 -22.85 -8.25 5.15
N THR A 46 -22.47 -9.17 6.04
CA THR A 46 -21.08 -9.36 6.44
C THR A 46 -20.68 -10.81 6.37
N ALA A 47 -19.43 -11.08 5.97
CA ALA A 47 -18.88 -12.43 6.01
C ALA A 47 -17.41 -12.40 6.45
N CYS A 48 -17.04 -13.38 7.27
CA CYS A 48 -15.68 -13.55 7.77
C CYS A 48 -14.91 -14.51 6.85
N TYR A 49 -13.80 -14.03 6.28
CA TYR A 49 -12.97 -14.78 5.35
C TYR A 49 -11.60 -15.07 5.96
N PRO A 50 -11.11 -16.33 5.92
CA PRO A 50 -9.71 -16.62 6.15
C PRO A 50 -8.82 -15.88 5.14
N LEU A 51 -7.70 -15.38 5.62
CA LEU A 51 -6.68 -14.75 4.80
C LEU A 51 -5.44 -15.64 4.70
N GLU A 52 -4.83 -15.63 3.52
CA GLU A 52 -3.51 -16.18 3.25
C GLU A 52 -2.47 -15.07 3.08
N TYR A 53 -1.23 -15.37 3.45
CA TYR A 53 -0.07 -14.53 3.17
C TYR A 53 0.39 -14.81 1.74
N TRP A 54 -0.14 -14.04 0.79
CA TRP A 54 0.09 -14.29 -0.62
C TRP A 54 1.49 -13.86 -1.09
N ALA A 55 1.98 -12.72 -0.60
CA ALA A 55 3.34 -12.27 -0.89
C ALA A 55 3.89 -11.36 0.23
N SER A 56 5.22 -11.19 0.25
CA SER A 56 5.87 -10.25 1.16
C SER A 56 7.11 -9.62 0.53
N CYS A 57 7.41 -8.38 0.89
CA CYS A 57 8.71 -7.78 0.60
C CYS A 57 9.69 -8.16 1.72
N GLY A 58 10.93 -8.53 1.36
CA GLY A 58 11.93 -8.96 2.34
C GLY A 58 11.68 -10.37 2.91
N GLY A 59 10.92 -11.23 2.19
CA GLY A 59 10.57 -12.59 2.62
C GLY A 59 11.71 -13.60 2.59
N HIS A 60 12.90 -13.25 2.08
CA HIS A 60 14.04 -14.17 2.07
C HIS A 60 14.64 -14.26 3.49
N PRO A 61 14.66 -15.43 4.15
CA PRO A 61 15.11 -15.57 5.55
C PRO A 61 16.53 -15.04 5.77
N ALA A 62 17.44 -15.28 4.82
CA ALA A 62 18.81 -14.77 4.89
C ALA A 62 18.91 -13.23 4.79
N ALA A 63 17.94 -12.55 4.16
CA ALA A 63 17.90 -11.10 4.08
C ALA A 63 17.38 -10.48 5.40
N ARG A 64 16.43 -11.15 6.06
CA ARG A 64 15.89 -10.75 7.37
C ARG A 64 16.96 -10.76 8.47
N ASN A 65 17.80 -11.79 8.49
CA ASN A 65 18.87 -11.89 9.49
C ASN A 65 20.00 -10.85 9.31
N ARG A 66 20.10 -10.22 8.13
CA ARG A 66 21.17 -9.26 7.81
C ARG A 66 20.73 -7.79 7.91
N SER A 67 19.43 -7.53 8.03
CA SER A 67 18.87 -6.17 8.04
C SER A 67 18.00 -5.98 9.26
N LEU A 68 18.34 -5.01 10.11
CA LEU A 68 17.50 -4.57 11.23
C LEU A 68 16.32 -3.76 10.69
N GLU A 69 15.31 -4.44 10.15
CA GLU A 69 14.05 -3.86 9.72
C GLU A 69 12.94 -4.21 10.71
N ILE A 70 12.09 -3.22 10.99
CA ILE A 70 10.93 -3.39 11.88
C ILE A 70 9.65 -3.56 11.08
N TYR A 71 9.45 -2.75 10.04
CA TYR A 71 8.24 -2.83 9.23
C TYR A 71 8.45 -3.64 7.95
N TYR A 72 7.62 -4.67 7.79
CA TYR A 72 7.56 -5.49 6.59
C TYR A 72 6.21 -5.33 5.90
N ASN A 73 6.24 -5.42 4.58
CA ASN A 73 5.05 -5.39 3.77
C ASN A 73 4.57 -6.80 3.46
N TYR A 74 3.30 -7.03 3.75
CA TYR A 74 2.59 -8.26 3.49
C TYR A 74 1.39 -7.97 2.62
N ILE A 75 1.27 -8.76 1.56
CA ILE A 75 0.08 -8.83 0.72
C ILE A 75 -0.72 -10.02 1.21
N LEU A 76 -1.86 -9.73 1.82
CA LEU A 76 -2.83 -10.73 2.24
C LEU A 76 -3.92 -10.86 1.20
N ARG A 77 -4.46 -12.06 1.03
CA ARG A 77 -5.57 -12.32 0.11
C ARG A 77 -6.61 -13.21 0.78
N THR A 78 -7.88 -13.05 0.43
CA THR A 78 -8.92 -14.00 0.85
C THR A 78 -8.66 -15.38 0.26
N GLU A 79 -8.77 -16.42 1.09
CA GLU A 79 -8.60 -17.83 0.66
C GLU A 79 -9.80 -18.40 -0.08
N SER A 80 -10.91 -17.67 -0.07
CA SER A 80 -12.08 -17.96 -0.89
C SER A 80 -12.33 -16.82 -1.87
N SER A 81 -12.95 -17.17 -2.99
CA SER A 81 -13.43 -16.19 -3.96
C SER A 81 -14.47 -15.27 -3.32
N VAL A 82 -14.38 -13.98 -3.64
CA VAL A 82 -15.30 -12.91 -3.22
C VAL A 82 -15.83 -12.27 -4.50
N PRO A 83 -16.93 -12.79 -5.08
CA PRO A 83 -17.40 -12.34 -6.40
C PRO A 83 -17.86 -10.88 -6.42
N GLU A 84 -18.56 -10.47 -5.36
CA GLU A 84 -19.11 -9.12 -5.24
C GLU A 84 -18.11 -8.18 -4.55
N PRO A 85 -17.98 -6.92 -5.01
CA PRO A 85 -17.08 -5.95 -4.38
C PRO A 85 -17.60 -5.53 -3.00
N PRO A 86 -16.87 -5.81 -1.90
CA PRO A 86 -17.23 -5.29 -0.60
C PRO A 86 -16.87 -3.81 -0.47
N LEU A 87 -17.53 -3.09 0.45
CA LEU A 87 -17.27 -1.67 0.71
C LEU A 87 -16.05 -1.45 1.59
N HIS A 88 -15.90 -2.28 2.62
CA HIS A 88 -14.79 -2.22 3.56
C HIS A 88 -14.53 -3.55 4.23
N GLY A 89 -13.32 -3.71 4.75
CA GLY A 89 -12.89 -4.87 5.52
C GLY A 89 -12.29 -4.46 6.87
N GLN A 90 -12.40 -5.36 7.84
CA GLN A 90 -11.69 -5.28 9.12
C GLN A 90 -10.89 -6.57 9.32
N ILE A 91 -9.68 -6.47 9.87
CA ILE A 91 -8.79 -7.62 10.09
C ILE A 91 -8.99 -8.15 11.51
N SER A 92 -9.00 -9.47 11.66
CA SER A 92 -9.18 -10.19 12.93
C SER A 92 -8.12 -11.27 13.10
N PHE A 93 -7.78 -11.56 14.35
CA PHE A 93 -7.04 -12.78 14.74
C PHE A 93 -7.98 -13.92 15.17
N ASP A 94 -9.24 -13.60 15.41
CA ASP A 94 -10.30 -14.53 15.77
C ASP A 94 -10.93 -15.12 14.48
N PRO A 95 -11.01 -16.45 14.34
CA PRO A 95 -11.66 -17.13 13.20
C PRO A 95 -13.12 -16.74 12.98
N GLU A 96 -13.81 -16.26 14.03
CA GLU A 96 -15.20 -15.81 13.96
C GLU A 96 -15.31 -14.28 13.81
N CYS A 97 -14.20 -13.58 13.62
CA CYS A 97 -14.16 -12.14 13.44
C CYS A 97 -14.78 -11.32 14.61
N ARG A 98 -14.73 -11.80 15.85
CA ARG A 98 -15.28 -11.07 17.02
C ARG A 98 -14.39 -9.92 17.49
N SER A 99 -13.08 -9.99 17.23
CA SER A 99 -12.09 -8.97 17.60
C SER A 99 -11.53 -8.29 16.36
N LEU A 100 -12.02 -7.09 16.07
CA LEU A 100 -11.83 -6.42 14.80
C LEU A 100 -10.83 -5.26 14.89
N SER A 101 -10.02 -5.11 13.85
CA SER A 101 -9.22 -3.91 13.64
C SER A 101 -10.07 -2.71 13.22
N LYS A 102 -9.42 -1.56 13.05
CA LYS A 102 -10.00 -0.42 12.34
C LYS A 102 -10.44 -0.82 10.93
N THR A 103 -11.51 -0.17 10.47
CA THR A 103 -12.07 -0.31 9.12
C THR A 103 -11.06 0.11 8.05
N ILE A 104 -10.99 -0.68 6.99
CA ILE A 104 -10.14 -0.47 5.82
C ILE A 104 -11.06 -0.39 4.61
N PRO A 105 -11.12 0.75 3.89
CA PRO A 105 -11.94 0.86 2.70
C PRO A 105 -11.40 -0.04 1.58
N ILE A 106 -12.31 -0.71 0.87
CA ILE A 106 -11.96 -1.56 -0.27
C ILE A 106 -12.23 -0.77 -1.55
N LYS A 107 -11.19 -0.63 -2.37
CA LYS A 107 -11.33 -0.06 -3.71
C LYS A 107 -11.65 -1.16 -4.71
N ASP A 108 -12.65 -0.95 -5.56
CA ASP A 108 -13.00 -1.85 -6.65
C ASP A 108 -12.60 -1.23 -8.00
N ASN A 109 -12.82 -1.95 -9.10
CA ASN A 109 -12.49 -1.49 -10.45
C ASN A 109 -13.60 -0.65 -11.10
N THR A 110 -14.47 0.00 -10.30
CA THR A 110 -15.61 0.76 -10.84
C THR A 110 -15.23 2.19 -11.23
N THR A 111 -13.99 2.61 -11.00
CA THR A 111 -13.50 3.94 -11.33
C THR A 111 -13.16 4.06 -12.82
N ASN A 112 -13.57 5.17 -13.42
CA ASN A 112 -13.63 5.38 -14.87
C ASN A 112 -12.36 6.04 -15.46
N LYS A 113 -11.20 5.95 -14.79
CA LYS A 113 -9.99 6.65 -15.26
C LYS A 113 -9.13 5.74 -16.14
N ASN A 114 -9.24 5.94 -17.45
CA ASN A 114 -8.38 5.29 -18.44
C ASN A 114 -7.07 6.06 -18.62
N TYR A 115 -6.13 5.88 -17.69
CA TYR A 115 -4.73 6.18 -17.97
C TYR A 115 -4.09 4.99 -18.71
N THR A 116 -3.40 5.25 -19.80
CA THR A 116 -2.65 4.28 -20.60
C THR A 116 -1.23 4.10 -20.08
N TYR A 117 -0.63 5.16 -19.51
CA TYR A 117 0.73 5.11 -18.98
C TYR A 117 0.87 5.91 -17.68
N ALA A 118 1.20 5.20 -16.60
CA ALA A 118 1.47 5.77 -15.29
C ALA A 118 2.82 5.31 -14.74
N VAL A 119 3.44 6.14 -13.90
CA VAL A 119 4.75 5.85 -13.30
C VAL A 119 4.65 5.77 -11.77
N CYS A 120 5.31 4.75 -11.23
CA CYS A 120 5.43 4.46 -9.81
C CYS A 120 6.89 4.55 -9.36
N LEU A 121 7.13 5.20 -8.23
CA LEU A 121 8.42 5.09 -7.54
C LEU A 121 8.49 3.77 -6.78
N HIS A 122 9.67 3.13 -6.82
CA HIS A 122 9.89 1.87 -6.12
C HIS A 122 10.11 2.04 -4.61
N LYS A 123 10.38 3.27 -4.14
CA LYS A 123 10.57 3.66 -2.73
C LYS A 123 10.03 5.06 -2.50
N SER A 124 9.65 5.38 -1.27
CA SER A 124 9.36 6.78 -0.95
C SER A 124 10.64 7.60 -1.02
N ILE A 125 10.49 8.87 -1.37
CA ILE A 125 11.59 9.84 -1.33
C ILE A 125 11.90 10.13 0.14
N TYR A 126 13.16 9.96 0.53
CA TYR A 126 13.65 10.22 1.87
C TYR A 126 14.98 10.98 1.77
N ASN A 127 15.20 11.96 2.66
CA ASN A 127 16.49 12.64 2.83
C ASN A 127 17.10 13.21 1.53
N LEU A 128 16.26 13.70 0.61
CA LEU A 128 16.70 14.38 -0.60
C LEU A 128 16.85 15.87 -0.31
N THR A 129 18.00 16.44 -0.65
CA THR A 129 18.36 17.84 -0.34
C THR A 129 18.11 18.80 -1.50
N GLU A 130 17.83 18.30 -2.69
CA GLU A 130 17.68 19.07 -3.93
C GLU A 130 16.25 18.90 -4.49
N PRO A 131 15.29 19.75 -4.09
CA PRO A 131 13.90 19.65 -4.53
C PRO A 131 13.72 19.73 -6.05
N GLU A 132 14.61 20.43 -6.75
CA GLU A 132 14.63 20.57 -8.20
C GLU A 132 14.78 19.21 -8.91
N MET A 133 15.47 18.24 -8.28
CA MET A 133 15.59 16.88 -8.82
C MET A 133 14.24 16.20 -8.99
N LEU A 134 13.28 16.46 -8.09
CA LEU A 134 11.93 15.92 -8.23
C LEU A 134 11.20 16.56 -9.42
N VAL A 135 11.40 17.87 -9.62
CA VAL A 135 10.83 18.59 -10.78
C VAL A 135 11.41 18.04 -12.08
N HIS A 136 12.72 17.87 -12.17
CA HIS A 136 13.36 17.29 -13.36
C HIS A 136 12.88 15.86 -13.62
N TRP A 137 12.69 15.05 -12.58
CA TRP A 137 12.14 13.71 -12.73
C TRP A 137 10.70 13.73 -13.26
N VAL A 138 9.86 14.64 -12.75
CA VAL A 138 8.48 14.82 -13.25
C VAL A 138 8.46 15.25 -14.71
N GLU A 139 9.24 16.27 -15.06
CA GLU A 139 9.32 16.81 -16.43
C GLU A 139 9.88 15.79 -17.42
N LEU A 140 10.87 14.99 -17.01
CA LEU A 140 11.40 13.90 -17.83
C LEU A 140 10.33 12.85 -18.13
N ASN A 141 9.57 12.40 -17.12
CA ASN A 141 8.53 11.40 -17.36
C ASN A 141 7.37 11.98 -18.21
N LEU A 142 7.08 13.27 -18.08
CA LEU A 142 6.13 13.96 -18.96
C LEU A 142 6.60 13.98 -20.41
N ALA A 143 7.88 14.25 -20.64
CA ALA A 143 8.47 14.18 -21.98
C ALA A 143 8.44 12.74 -22.56
N LEU A 144 8.43 11.72 -21.71
CA LEU A 144 8.27 10.31 -22.09
C LEU A 144 6.80 9.88 -22.27
N GLY A 145 5.85 10.80 -22.09
CA GLY A 145 4.42 10.55 -22.34
C GLY A 145 3.65 10.05 -21.12
N VAL A 146 4.16 10.18 -19.90
CA VAL A 146 3.40 9.79 -18.70
C VAL A 146 2.14 10.64 -18.56
N GLU A 147 1.02 10.00 -18.26
CA GLU A 147 -0.25 10.68 -18.03
C GLU A 147 -0.50 10.90 -16.54
N PHE A 148 0.02 10.01 -15.69
CA PHE A 148 -0.17 10.08 -14.26
C PHE A 148 1.00 9.52 -13.44
N MET A 149 1.34 10.18 -12.33
CA MET A 149 2.44 9.80 -11.45
C MET A 149 1.98 9.80 -9.99
N THR A 150 2.37 8.77 -9.24
CA THR A 150 2.20 8.75 -7.78
C THR A 150 3.55 8.90 -7.10
N ILE A 151 3.69 9.97 -6.32
CA ILE A 151 4.92 10.28 -5.57
C ILE A 151 4.66 10.06 -4.09
N TYR A 152 5.53 9.26 -3.45
CA TYR A 152 5.48 9.01 -2.01
C TYR A 152 6.58 9.80 -1.32
N LEU A 153 6.22 10.67 -0.39
CA LEU A 153 7.17 11.43 0.43
C LEU A 153 7.21 10.85 1.84
N GLN A 154 8.41 10.66 2.38
CA GLN A 154 8.57 10.25 3.77
C GLN A 154 8.42 11.47 4.70
N ASN A 155 7.29 11.56 5.42
CA ASN A 155 7.05 12.65 6.37
C ASN A 155 8.23 12.90 7.32
N ARG A 156 8.47 14.16 7.67
CA ARG A 156 9.54 14.64 8.60
C ARG A 156 10.98 14.48 8.10
N TYR A 157 11.20 13.80 6.97
CA TYR A 157 12.51 13.67 6.35
C TYR A 157 12.62 14.41 5.01
N ILE A 158 11.56 15.11 4.62
CA ILE A 158 11.47 15.88 3.38
C ILE A 158 10.97 17.29 3.72
N PRO A 159 11.67 18.35 3.26
CA PRO A 159 11.21 19.74 3.42
C PRO A 159 9.87 20.03 2.75
N GLU A 160 9.14 21.02 3.25
CA GLU A 160 7.85 21.45 2.68
C GLU A 160 7.96 21.90 1.21
N SER A 161 9.12 22.40 0.79
CA SER A 161 9.38 22.82 -0.59
C SER A 161 9.06 21.75 -1.63
N TYR A 162 9.24 20.47 -1.31
CA TYR A 162 8.87 19.36 -2.21
C TYR A 162 7.37 19.31 -2.47
N TYR A 163 6.54 19.54 -1.45
CA TYR A 163 5.10 19.60 -1.61
C TYR A 163 4.70 20.81 -2.45
N THR A 164 5.29 21.98 -2.16
CA THR A 164 5.03 23.23 -2.87
C THR A 164 5.35 23.13 -4.36
N LEU A 165 6.50 22.55 -4.71
CA LEU A 165 6.90 22.35 -6.11
C LEU A 165 5.97 21.41 -6.88
N MET A 166 5.28 20.50 -6.19
CA MET A 166 4.35 19.57 -6.82
C MET A 166 2.95 20.15 -7.04
N ILE A 167 2.58 21.25 -6.37
CA ILE A 167 1.26 21.88 -6.48
C ILE A 167 0.81 22.12 -7.93
N PRO A 168 1.65 22.67 -8.84
CA PRO A 168 1.24 22.89 -10.23
C PRO A 168 0.85 21.59 -10.95
N TYR A 169 1.59 20.49 -10.72
CA TYR A 169 1.31 19.19 -11.34
C TYR A 169 0.09 18.50 -10.73
N ILE A 170 -0.12 18.67 -9.42
CA ILE A 170 -1.32 18.21 -8.73
C ILE A 170 -2.57 18.91 -9.30
N LYS A 171 -2.52 20.23 -9.47
CA LYS A 171 -3.63 21.00 -10.05
C LYS A 171 -3.96 20.59 -11.48
N ARG A 172 -2.96 20.15 -12.25
CA ARG A 172 -3.12 19.61 -13.61
C ARG A 172 -3.64 18.17 -13.62
N GLY A 173 -3.74 17.49 -12.47
CA GLY A 173 -4.16 16.10 -12.37
C GLY A 173 -3.10 15.08 -12.78
N ILE A 174 -1.85 15.51 -12.95
CA ILE A 174 -0.72 14.68 -13.43
C ILE A 174 -0.04 13.95 -12.27
N VAL A 175 0.05 14.60 -11.11
CA VAL A 175 0.75 14.06 -9.94
C VAL A 175 -0.24 13.89 -8.79
N GLU A 176 -0.14 12.77 -8.09
CA GLU A 176 -0.65 12.62 -6.72
C GLU A 176 0.54 12.48 -5.77
N VAL A 177 0.61 13.36 -4.77
CA VAL A 177 1.61 13.26 -3.69
C VAL A 177 0.94 12.61 -2.48
N LEU A 178 1.53 11.52 -2.00
CA LEU A 178 1.09 10.79 -0.83
C LEU A 178 2.15 10.84 0.25
N ASP A 179 1.74 11.16 1.46
CA ASP A 179 2.60 10.95 2.61
C ASP A 179 2.66 9.45 2.94
N TRP A 180 3.86 8.89 2.94
CA TRP A 180 4.09 7.51 3.37
C TRP A 180 3.95 7.36 4.88
N GLY A 181 4.35 8.38 5.64
CA GLY A 181 4.03 8.53 7.06
C GLY A 181 4.49 7.38 7.95
N LEU A 182 5.55 6.65 7.57
CA LEU A 182 6.18 5.68 8.47
C LEU A 182 6.69 6.43 9.69
N LYS A 183 5.93 6.34 10.79
CA LYS A 183 6.34 6.91 12.08
C LYS A 183 7.64 6.22 12.51
N PRO A 184 8.55 6.92 13.20
CA PRO A 184 9.65 6.27 13.88
C PRO A 184 9.07 5.13 14.74
N PRO A 185 9.67 3.93 14.72
CA PRO A 185 9.18 2.84 15.53
C PRO A 185 9.18 3.25 17.01
N VAL A 186 8.19 2.79 17.76
CA VAL A 186 8.02 3.10 19.20
C VAL A 186 9.24 2.64 20.01
N ILE A 187 9.99 1.68 19.48
CA ILE A 187 11.31 1.23 19.96
C ILE A 187 12.36 1.64 18.93
N PRO A 188 13.55 2.15 19.31
CA PRO A 188 14.59 2.51 18.37
C PRO A 188 14.94 1.33 17.44
N GLY A 189 14.75 1.54 16.14
CA GLY A 189 15.19 0.61 15.10
C GLY A 189 14.89 1.18 13.73
N TYR A 190 15.50 0.56 12.72
CA TYR A 190 15.54 1.13 11.38
C TYR A 190 14.45 0.51 10.50
N THR A 191 13.86 1.30 9.61
CA THR A 191 13.04 0.79 8.51
C THR A 191 13.35 1.70 7.33
N LYS A 192 14.14 1.21 6.38
CA LYS A 192 14.63 2.03 5.26
C LYS A 192 14.45 1.36 3.92
N PHE A 193 14.54 0.04 3.85
CA PHE A 193 14.54 -0.68 2.60
C PHE A 193 13.20 -1.38 2.37
N TRP A 194 12.80 -2.33 3.20
CA TRP A 194 11.62 -3.16 2.96
C TRP A 194 10.33 -2.40 3.23
N GLY A 195 10.24 -1.68 4.35
CA GLY A 195 9.07 -0.83 4.63
C GLY A 195 8.90 0.34 3.64
N GLN A 196 9.99 0.79 3.00
CA GLN A 196 9.93 1.80 1.95
C GLN A 196 9.59 1.23 0.58
N THR A 197 10.02 0.00 0.27
CA THR A 197 9.75 -0.63 -1.02
C THR A 197 8.27 -0.99 -1.20
N ALA A 198 7.55 -1.14 -0.09
CA ALA A 198 6.11 -1.36 -0.05
C ALA A 198 5.26 -0.33 -0.83
N VAL A 199 5.79 0.89 -1.02
CA VAL A 199 5.10 1.92 -1.82
C VAL A 199 4.84 1.48 -3.24
N ILE A 200 5.69 0.62 -3.82
CA ILE A 200 5.52 0.16 -5.21
C ILE A 200 4.25 -0.68 -5.34
N ASN A 201 4.01 -1.55 -4.37
CA ASN A 201 2.80 -2.38 -4.33
C ASN A 201 1.57 -1.49 -4.19
N GLU A 202 1.61 -0.52 -3.29
CA GLU A 202 0.51 0.42 -3.15
C GLU A 202 0.26 1.18 -4.46
N CYS A 203 1.31 1.69 -5.09
CA CYS A 203 1.21 2.44 -6.32
C CYS A 203 0.59 1.61 -7.44
N LEU A 204 1.04 0.37 -7.63
CA LEU A 204 0.50 -0.54 -8.64
C LEU A 204 -0.99 -0.79 -8.42
N TYR A 205 -1.41 -1.17 -7.21
CA TYR A 205 -2.83 -1.38 -6.94
C TYR A 205 -3.64 -0.09 -7.08
N ARG A 206 -3.13 1.06 -6.62
CA ARG A 206 -3.85 2.34 -6.81
C ARG A 206 -4.06 2.69 -8.28
N ASN A 207 -3.10 2.39 -9.15
CA ASN A 207 -3.21 2.68 -10.58
C ASN A 207 -4.07 1.64 -11.32
N MET A 208 -4.09 0.37 -10.89
CA MET A 208 -4.99 -0.65 -11.44
C MET A 208 -6.47 -0.38 -11.11
N TYR A 209 -6.76 0.27 -9.98
CA TYR A 209 -8.10 0.49 -9.44
C TYR A 209 -8.39 1.99 -9.26
N ARG A 210 -8.04 2.82 -10.27
CA ARG A 210 -8.11 4.29 -10.21
C ARG A 210 -9.21 4.91 -11.06
#